data_AF-A0A160NZ87-F1
#
_entry.id   AF-A0A160NZ87-F1
#
_cell.length_a   1.000
_cell.length_b   1.000
_cell.length_c   1.000
_cell.angle_alpha   90.00
_cell.angle_beta   90.00
_cell.angle_gamma   90.00
#
_symmetry.space_group_name_H-M   'P 1'
#
loop_
_entity.id
_entity.type
_entity.pdbx_description
1 polymer ?
#
loop_
_entity_poly.entity_id
_entity_poly.type
_entity_poly.pdbx_seq_one_letter_code
_entity_poly.pdbx_strand_id
1 'polypeptide(L)'
;MATTAAAAAAVAALVGPLATQALADPLPGGLGPCLPGSCPSPFPEVNNGPLAGRDNNINIFVGDDFLVRQAAAEAEGKVVVLGDFDMNKRAGGSQVYNVGVVGAGSRVPPDNGTDYLTTGNDITIAPGQRLLAEEDGAFGEVRYGGVLSGTVQPSAVEDPTAADRYRALRGELTAASLCYAYENGAPRTATGTAVNLGYETAFTGDGHSALQVFNVDFDMESASGGSQGLSFTGIPADATVLVNVTGGPSRTIDSYVNGLPDGLRERVLWNFPDATDVIFEGGAQFDGSVLVGNPAGTSTVTMPGMNGRFYTSGSFVHTSAASGGGGQEMHAYPFNGDLPSCAVEPTPTPTPTPTPTPTPTPTPTPTPTPTPTRHRLRRRLPPRHRPRPPRTRVARAVGTAPVADTAAGTAYARTPRRTVTCRTRAPGR
;
A
#
# COMPACT_ATOMS: atom_id res chain seq x y z
N MET A 1 69.85 -37.94 2.69
CA MET A 1 68.86 -38.57 3.59
C MET A 1 67.97 -37.47 4.13
N ALA A 2 66.66 -37.66 4.00
CA ALA A 2 65.62 -36.76 4.49
C ALA A 2 65.60 -36.70 6.02
N THR A 3 65.15 -35.57 6.58
CA THR A 3 64.11 -35.54 7.61
C THR A 3 63.57 -34.12 7.78
N THR A 4 62.25 -34.05 7.69
CA THR A 4 61.32 -32.95 8.01
C THR A 4 61.30 -32.61 9.49
N ALA A 5 61.05 -31.34 9.83
CA ALA A 5 60.33 -30.97 11.05
C ALA A 5 59.50 -29.70 10.77
N ALA A 6 58.18 -29.88 10.82
CA ALA A 6 57.18 -28.83 10.70
C ALA A 6 57.07 -28.07 12.04
N ALA A 7 57.02 -26.75 11.97
CA ALA A 7 56.61 -25.89 13.09
C ALA A 7 55.37 -25.10 12.66
N ALA A 8 54.28 -25.33 13.38
CA ALA A 8 53.00 -24.64 13.22
C ALA A 8 53.13 -23.18 13.66
N ALA A 9 52.80 -22.24 12.76
CA ALA A 9 52.61 -20.84 13.09
C ALA A 9 51.12 -20.58 13.31
N ALA A 10 50.79 -20.17 14.53
CA ALA A 10 49.43 -19.85 14.95
C ALA A 10 48.88 -18.63 14.19
N VAL A 11 47.61 -18.75 13.78
CA VAL A 11 46.79 -17.71 13.17
C VAL A 11 46.44 -16.67 14.23
N ALA A 12 46.87 -15.44 14.03
CA ALA A 12 46.25 -14.26 14.64
C ALA A 12 45.60 -13.43 13.53
N ALA A 13 44.39 -13.84 13.13
CA ALA A 13 43.55 -12.99 12.30
C ALA A 13 43.05 -11.85 13.20
N LEU A 14 43.66 -10.66 13.06
CA LEU A 14 43.07 -9.41 13.55
C LEU A 14 41.74 -9.23 12.80
N VAL A 15 40.64 -9.63 13.42
CA VAL A 15 39.30 -9.17 13.02
C VAL A 15 39.16 -7.78 13.62
N GLY A 16 39.60 -6.77 12.89
CA GLY A 16 39.17 -5.40 13.16
C GLY A 16 37.66 -5.28 12.87
N PRO A 17 36.91 -4.46 13.61
CA PRO A 17 35.53 -4.18 13.25
C PRO A 17 35.54 -3.50 11.87
N LEU A 18 35.08 -4.22 10.85
CA LEU A 18 34.63 -3.59 9.61
C LEU A 18 33.44 -2.72 10.04
N ALA A 19 33.66 -1.41 10.13
CA ALA A 19 32.57 -0.46 10.13
C ALA A 19 31.81 -0.70 8.83
N THR A 20 30.66 -1.37 8.93
CA THR A 20 29.65 -1.38 7.88
C THR A 20 29.29 0.09 7.69
N GLN A 21 29.77 0.70 6.60
CA GLN A 21 29.13 1.93 6.16
C GLN A 21 27.68 1.54 5.89
N ALA A 22 26.77 2.05 6.71
CA ALA A 22 25.35 1.90 6.47
C ALA A 22 25.10 2.54 5.11
N LEU A 23 24.97 1.70 4.08
CA LEU A 23 24.51 2.15 2.78
C LEU A 23 23.08 2.64 3.03
N ALA A 24 22.81 3.87 2.60
CA ALA A 24 21.46 4.37 2.59
C ALA A 24 20.60 3.45 1.72
N ASP A 25 19.40 3.14 2.21
CA ASP A 25 18.45 2.30 1.49
C ASP A 25 17.35 3.20 0.88
N PRO A 26 16.91 2.93 -0.36
CA PRO A 26 15.68 3.51 -0.86
C PRO A 26 14.50 3.00 -0.02
N LEU A 27 13.31 3.57 -0.27
CA LEU A 27 12.08 3.01 0.32
C LEU A 27 11.91 1.53 -0.08
N PRO A 28 11.24 0.71 0.74
CA PRO A 28 11.09 -0.72 0.50
C PRO A 28 10.56 -1.05 -0.89
N GLY A 29 10.94 -2.20 -1.44
CA GLY A 29 10.48 -2.64 -2.76
C GLY A 29 11.02 -1.84 -3.95
N GLY A 30 12.07 -1.04 -3.76
CA GLY A 30 12.62 -0.16 -4.81
C GLY A 30 11.76 1.08 -5.05
N LEU A 31 10.93 1.46 -4.08
CA LEU A 31 10.12 2.67 -4.10
C LEU A 31 10.99 3.92 -3.95
N GLY A 32 10.44 5.07 -4.36
CA GLY A 32 11.08 6.37 -4.23
C GLY A 32 11.62 6.90 -5.56
N PRO A 33 12.81 6.44 -6.03
CA PRO A 33 13.41 6.96 -7.25
C PRO A 33 12.54 6.74 -8.48
N CYS A 34 12.75 7.52 -9.53
CA CYS A 34 12.10 7.23 -10.81
C CYS A 34 12.60 5.88 -11.36
N LEU A 35 11.70 4.95 -11.70
CA LEU A 35 12.10 3.68 -12.31
C LEU A 35 12.11 3.81 -13.84
N PRO A 36 13.15 3.31 -14.50
CA PRO A 36 13.47 3.70 -15.87
C PRO A 36 12.38 3.37 -16.89
N GLY A 37 12.14 4.37 -17.74
CA GLY A 37 11.45 4.38 -19.03
C GLY A 37 11.92 5.59 -19.84
N SER A 38 11.94 6.78 -19.21
CA SER A 38 12.66 7.99 -19.65
C SER A 38 12.54 9.10 -18.58
N CYS A 39 13.15 8.89 -17.41
CA CYS A 39 13.06 9.84 -16.29
C CYS A 39 13.66 11.21 -16.67
N PRO A 40 12.94 12.33 -16.50
CA PRO A 40 13.51 13.65 -16.73
C PRO A 40 14.54 14.02 -15.65
N SER A 41 15.52 14.83 -16.02
CA SER A 41 16.50 15.39 -15.09
C SER A 41 16.88 16.81 -15.55
N PRO A 42 16.51 17.86 -14.80
CA PRO A 42 15.63 17.83 -13.62
C PRO A 42 14.20 17.39 -13.96
N PHE A 43 13.42 16.95 -12.96
CA PHE A 43 11.97 16.86 -13.11
C PHE A 43 11.40 18.28 -13.32
N PRO A 44 10.45 18.46 -14.26
CA PRO A 44 9.86 19.77 -14.50
C PRO A 44 8.97 20.19 -13.32
N GLU A 45 8.86 21.49 -13.09
CA GLU A 45 7.85 22.04 -12.20
C GLU A 45 6.43 21.78 -12.74
N VAL A 46 5.42 21.94 -11.87
CA VAL A 46 4.02 21.73 -12.24
C VAL A 46 3.65 22.57 -13.45
N ASN A 47 3.21 21.90 -14.52
CA ASN A 47 2.88 22.52 -15.79
C ASN A 47 1.81 21.72 -16.55
N ASN A 48 1.23 22.34 -17.57
CA ASN A 48 0.28 21.73 -18.50
C ASN A 48 0.85 21.60 -19.93
N GLY A 49 2.17 21.53 -20.04
CA GLY A 49 2.90 21.38 -21.30
C GLY A 49 2.93 19.94 -21.81
N PRO A 50 3.77 19.64 -22.82
CA PRO A 50 3.97 18.28 -23.31
C PRO A 50 4.49 17.32 -22.23
N LEU A 51 4.33 16.01 -22.45
CA LEU A 51 4.93 14.99 -21.58
C LEU A 51 6.46 15.15 -21.54
N ALA A 52 7.03 15.17 -20.35
CA ALA A 52 8.45 15.45 -20.11
C ALA A 52 9.30 14.18 -19.98
N GLY A 53 8.68 13.03 -19.73
CA GLY A 53 9.36 11.76 -19.55
C GLY A 53 8.41 10.64 -19.17
N ARG A 54 8.96 9.58 -18.58
CA ARG A 54 8.22 8.40 -18.11
C ARG A 54 8.79 7.86 -16.82
N ASP A 55 7.91 7.50 -15.90
CA ASP A 55 8.24 6.91 -14.61
C ASP A 55 7.34 5.71 -14.32
N ASN A 56 7.93 4.52 -14.33
CA ASN A 56 7.22 3.28 -14.09
C ASN A 56 7.15 2.89 -12.60
N ASN A 57 7.72 3.70 -11.70
CA ASN A 57 7.62 3.44 -10.27
C ASN A 57 6.23 3.81 -9.74
N ILE A 58 5.88 3.20 -8.61
CA ILE A 58 4.64 3.52 -7.91
C ILE A 58 4.75 4.94 -7.36
N ASN A 59 3.88 5.81 -7.84
CA ASN A 59 3.73 7.15 -7.30
C ASN A 59 2.82 7.15 -6.08
N ILE A 60 1.73 6.38 -6.14
CA ILE A 60 0.74 6.28 -5.07
C ILE A 60 0.54 4.82 -4.68
N PHE A 61 0.77 4.49 -3.42
CA PHE A 61 0.44 3.19 -2.84
C PHE A 61 -0.59 3.35 -1.73
N VAL A 62 -1.67 2.57 -1.79
CA VAL A 62 -2.74 2.51 -0.79
C VAL A 62 -2.90 1.07 -0.33
N GLY A 63 -2.61 0.83 0.96
CA GLY A 63 -2.65 -0.50 1.56
C GLY A 63 -4.06 -1.03 1.82
N ASP A 64 -5.07 -0.16 1.76
CA ASP A 64 -6.49 -0.47 1.93
C ASP A 64 -7.31 0.22 0.81
N ASP A 65 -8.43 0.87 1.14
CA ASP A 65 -9.33 1.49 0.16
C ASP A 65 -8.88 2.89 -0.29
N PHE A 66 -9.07 3.20 -1.57
CA PHE A 66 -8.88 4.53 -2.15
C PHE A 66 -10.23 5.16 -2.53
N LEU A 67 -10.62 6.22 -1.83
CA LEU A 67 -11.87 6.95 -1.99
C LEU A 67 -11.64 8.31 -2.68
N VAL A 68 -12.15 8.47 -3.90
CA VAL A 68 -12.18 9.75 -4.61
C VAL A 68 -13.51 10.45 -4.33
N ARG A 69 -13.46 11.67 -3.80
CA ARG A 69 -14.64 12.40 -3.31
C ARG A 69 -14.67 13.85 -3.78
N GLN A 70 -15.85 14.45 -3.61
CA GLN A 70 -16.07 15.88 -3.83
C GLN A 70 -15.55 16.34 -5.20
N ALA A 71 -14.61 17.30 -5.25
CA ALA A 71 -14.07 17.85 -6.49
C ALA A 71 -12.59 17.51 -6.75
N ALA A 72 -12.03 16.47 -6.12
CA ALA A 72 -10.66 15.99 -6.40
C ALA A 72 -10.49 15.53 -7.85
N ALA A 73 -9.49 16.00 -8.57
CA ALA A 73 -9.46 15.89 -10.02
C ALA A 73 -8.57 14.76 -10.53
N GLU A 74 -7.33 14.63 -10.06
CA GLU A 74 -6.36 13.83 -10.80
C GLU A 74 -5.32 13.16 -9.88
N ALA A 75 -4.80 11.99 -10.30
CA ALA A 75 -3.65 11.33 -9.70
C ALA A 75 -2.65 10.89 -10.77
N GLU A 76 -1.50 11.55 -10.82
CA GLU A 76 -0.42 11.27 -11.75
C GLU A 76 0.44 10.08 -11.30
N GLY A 77 1.01 9.38 -12.28
CA GLY A 77 1.93 8.28 -12.05
C GLY A 77 1.22 6.97 -11.75
N LYS A 78 1.99 5.91 -11.49
CA LYS A 78 1.42 4.59 -11.24
C LYS A 78 0.76 4.55 -9.87
N VAL A 79 -0.51 4.12 -9.84
CA VAL A 79 -1.32 3.99 -8.62
C VAL A 79 -1.59 2.51 -8.31
N VAL A 80 -1.33 2.11 -7.07
CA VAL A 80 -1.62 0.76 -6.57
C VAL A 80 -2.52 0.87 -5.33
N VAL A 81 -3.64 0.15 -5.36
CA VAL A 81 -4.63 0.06 -4.27
C VAL A 81 -4.84 -1.41 -3.94
N LEU A 82 -4.54 -1.83 -2.73
CA LEU A 82 -4.73 -3.23 -2.35
C LEU A 82 -6.19 -3.58 -2.04
N GLY A 83 -6.99 -2.60 -1.60
CA GLY A 83 -8.42 -2.70 -1.35
C GLY A 83 -9.27 -2.29 -2.54
N ASP A 84 -10.36 -1.57 -2.26
CA ASP A 84 -11.32 -1.05 -3.24
C ASP A 84 -10.90 0.33 -3.77
N PHE A 85 -11.21 0.61 -5.03
CA PHE A 85 -11.21 1.97 -5.57
C PHE A 85 -12.66 2.44 -5.73
N ASP A 86 -13.04 3.48 -4.98
CA ASP A 86 -14.41 4.02 -5.02
C ASP A 86 -14.41 5.51 -5.35
N MET A 87 -15.12 5.87 -6.41
CA MET A 87 -15.25 7.23 -6.91
C MET A 87 -16.69 7.70 -6.81
N ASN A 88 -16.92 8.70 -5.97
CA ASN A 88 -18.21 9.34 -5.79
C ASN A 88 -18.02 10.84 -5.56
N LYS A 89 -17.91 11.56 -6.68
CA LYS A 89 -17.69 13.00 -6.72
C LYS A 89 -19.00 13.77 -6.53
N ARG A 90 -18.91 15.01 -6.03
CA ARG A 90 -20.11 15.83 -5.81
C ARG A 90 -20.72 16.32 -7.12
N ALA A 91 -22.02 16.57 -7.10
CA ALA A 91 -22.69 17.29 -8.18
C ALA A 91 -22.12 18.72 -8.32
N GLY A 92 -22.02 19.22 -9.55
CA GLY A 92 -21.51 20.56 -9.86
C GLY A 92 -19.98 20.69 -9.92
N GLY A 93 -19.22 19.66 -9.53
CA GLY A 93 -17.80 19.54 -9.88
C GLY A 93 -17.60 18.84 -11.23
N SER A 94 -16.34 18.72 -11.68
CA SER A 94 -15.99 17.79 -12.76
C SER A 94 -16.52 16.39 -12.42
N GLN A 95 -17.04 15.66 -13.40
CA GLN A 95 -17.48 14.27 -13.22
C GLN A 95 -16.42 13.27 -13.71
N VAL A 96 -15.19 13.75 -13.85
CA VAL A 96 -14.03 13.00 -14.33
C VAL A 96 -12.99 12.93 -13.21
N TYR A 97 -12.29 11.80 -13.13
CA TYR A 97 -11.04 11.67 -12.41
C TYR A 97 -9.97 11.09 -13.34
N ASN A 98 -8.83 11.76 -13.48
CA ASN A 98 -7.72 11.28 -14.31
C ASN A 98 -6.74 10.47 -13.44
N VAL A 99 -6.25 9.33 -13.95
CA VAL A 99 -5.27 8.49 -13.26
C VAL A 99 -4.11 8.12 -14.19
N GLY A 100 -2.89 8.16 -13.68
CA GLY A 100 -1.66 7.86 -14.41
C GLY A 100 -1.12 9.04 -15.21
N VAL A 101 -1.97 9.66 -16.03
CA VAL A 101 -1.70 10.91 -16.75
C VAL A 101 -2.73 11.96 -16.34
N VAL A 102 -2.29 13.22 -16.25
CA VAL A 102 -3.06 14.34 -15.67
C VAL A 102 -2.88 15.60 -16.53
N GLY A 103 -3.83 16.52 -16.49
CA GLY A 103 -3.82 17.74 -17.29
C GLY A 103 -2.77 18.76 -16.82
N ALA A 104 -2.53 18.84 -15.51
CA ALA A 104 -1.44 19.62 -14.92
C ALA A 104 -0.71 18.77 -13.87
N GLY A 105 0.62 18.83 -13.88
CA GLY A 105 1.45 18.05 -12.96
C GLY A 105 2.91 18.05 -13.39
N SER A 106 3.64 16.99 -13.04
CA SER A 106 5.00 16.78 -13.54
C SER A 106 5.03 16.45 -15.05
N ARG A 107 3.90 15.96 -15.59
CA ARG A 107 3.76 15.47 -16.97
C ARG A 107 4.71 14.29 -17.24
N VAL A 108 4.85 13.39 -16.26
CA VAL A 108 5.72 12.20 -16.29
C VAL A 108 4.90 10.92 -15.97
N PRO A 109 3.96 10.52 -16.85
CA PRO A 109 3.16 9.32 -16.63
C PRO A 109 3.98 8.03 -16.78
N PRO A 110 3.46 6.87 -16.38
CA PRO A 110 4.08 5.58 -16.70
C PRO A 110 4.11 5.32 -18.21
N ASP A 111 4.89 4.34 -18.65
CA ASP A 111 4.95 3.93 -20.05
C ASP A 111 3.58 3.51 -20.58
N ASN A 112 3.32 3.80 -21.86
CA ASN A 112 2.03 3.48 -22.48
C ASN A 112 1.76 1.96 -22.45
N GLY A 113 0.53 1.59 -22.10
CA GLY A 113 0.10 0.20 -21.98
C GLY A 113 0.60 -0.52 -20.72
N THR A 114 1.29 0.17 -19.82
CA THR A 114 1.52 -0.33 -18.45
C THR A 114 0.35 0.04 -17.54
N ASP A 115 0.29 -0.57 -16.35
CA ASP A 115 -0.76 -0.28 -15.38
C ASP A 115 -0.64 1.16 -14.88
N TYR A 116 -1.70 1.96 -15.07
CA TYR A 116 -1.86 3.28 -14.45
C TYR A 116 -2.58 3.16 -13.11
N LEU A 117 -3.55 2.26 -13.01
CA LEU A 117 -4.20 1.86 -11.76
C LEU A 117 -4.23 0.34 -11.63
N THR A 118 -3.78 -0.17 -10.50
CA THR A 118 -3.99 -1.56 -10.08
C THR A 118 -4.80 -1.59 -8.79
N THR A 119 -5.97 -2.21 -8.81
CA THR A 119 -6.84 -2.39 -7.65
C THR A 119 -6.96 -3.87 -7.29
N GLY A 120 -6.77 -4.22 -6.02
CA GLY A 120 -6.83 -5.61 -5.54
C GLY A 120 -8.26 -6.17 -5.48
N ASN A 121 -9.25 -5.31 -5.29
CA ASN A 121 -10.66 -5.66 -5.17
C ASN A 121 -11.52 -4.88 -6.19
N ASP A 122 -12.60 -4.25 -5.75
CA ASP A 122 -13.64 -3.67 -6.61
C ASP A 122 -13.24 -2.28 -7.14
N ILE A 123 -13.76 -1.94 -8.31
CA ILE A 123 -13.81 -0.55 -8.81
C ILE A 123 -15.27 -0.12 -8.88
N THR A 124 -15.63 0.90 -8.11
CA THR A 124 -16.97 1.49 -8.11
C THR A 124 -16.91 2.95 -8.52
N ILE A 125 -17.52 3.28 -9.66
CA ILE A 125 -17.66 4.65 -10.17
C ILE A 125 -19.13 5.05 -10.15
N ALA A 126 -19.45 6.15 -9.46
CA ALA A 126 -20.82 6.62 -9.33
C ALA A 126 -21.46 6.94 -10.70
N PRO A 127 -22.81 6.80 -10.85
CA PRO A 127 -23.48 7.05 -12.12
C PRO A 127 -23.21 8.46 -12.67
N GLY A 128 -22.89 8.53 -13.97
CA GLY A 128 -22.57 9.77 -14.66
C GLY A 128 -21.13 10.26 -14.49
N GLN A 129 -20.31 9.52 -13.74
CA GLN A 129 -18.88 9.81 -13.54
C GLN A 129 -17.99 8.86 -14.34
N ARG A 130 -16.75 9.29 -14.60
CA ARG A 130 -15.77 8.54 -15.41
C ARG A 130 -14.38 8.59 -14.80
N LEU A 131 -13.74 7.43 -14.70
CA LEU A 131 -12.30 7.32 -14.47
C LEU A 131 -11.58 7.28 -15.83
N LEU A 132 -10.63 8.17 -16.05
CA LEU A 132 -9.85 8.25 -17.29
C LEU A 132 -8.39 7.88 -17.02
N ALA A 133 -7.84 6.97 -17.81
CA ALA A 133 -6.44 6.55 -17.80
C ALA A 133 -5.75 6.84 -19.14
N GLU A 134 -6.24 7.85 -19.86
CA GLU A 134 -5.68 8.32 -21.13
C GLU A 134 -5.82 9.84 -21.28
N GLU A 135 -4.77 10.48 -21.80
CA GLU A 135 -4.72 11.91 -22.09
C GLU A 135 -3.51 12.21 -22.98
N ASP A 136 -3.64 13.13 -23.93
CA ASP A 136 -2.53 13.61 -24.78
C ASP A 136 -1.67 12.51 -25.44
N GLY A 137 -2.29 11.38 -25.79
CA GLY A 137 -1.61 10.22 -26.39
C GLY A 137 -0.85 9.33 -25.40
N ALA A 138 -0.82 9.68 -24.11
CA ALA A 138 -0.54 8.74 -23.04
C ALA A 138 -1.78 7.91 -22.72
N PHE A 139 -1.57 6.63 -22.43
CA PHE A 139 -2.63 5.73 -22.02
C PHE A 139 -2.05 4.58 -21.19
N GLY A 140 -2.80 4.12 -20.21
CA GLY A 140 -2.44 2.95 -19.42
C GLY A 140 -3.62 2.05 -19.12
N GLU A 141 -3.30 0.89 -18.56
CA GLU A 141 -4.29 -0.09 -18.16
C GLU A 141 -4.82 0.22 -16.75
N VAL A 142 -6.13 0.03 -16.58
CA VAL A 142 -6.76 -0.02 -15.26
C VAL A 142 -7.08 -1.47 -14.97
N ARG A 143 -6.44 -2.07 -13.97
CA ARG A 143 -6.65 -3.46 -13.54
C ARG A 143 -7.44 -3.53 -12.25
N TYR A 144 -8.37 -4.47 -12.16
CA TYR A 144 -9.18 -4.69 -10.95
C TYR A 144 -9.34 -6.18 -10.66
N GLY A 145 -9.38 -6.54 -9.37
CA GLY A 145 -9.45 -7.93 -8.95
C GLY A 145 -10.85 -8.46 -8.63
N GLY A 146 -11.80 -7.57 -8.35
CA GLY A 146 -13.17 -7.89 -7.97
C GLY A 146 -14.19 -7.52 -9.03
N VAL A 147 -15.21 -6.74 -8.65
CA VAL A 147 -16.29 -6.28 -9.52
C VAL A 147 -16.02 -4.86 -10.01
N LEU A 148 -16.28 -4.64 -11.30
CA LEU A 148 -16.34 -3.30 -11.88
C LEU A 148 -17.79 -2.81 -11.98
N SER A 149 -18.06 -1.64 -11.42
CA SER A 149 -19.31 -0.88 -11.58
C SER A 149 -19.01 0.54 -12.05
N GLY A 150 -19.71 1.00 -13.08
CA GLY A 150 -19.58 2.36 -13.62
C GLY A 150 -18.68 2.45 -14.86
N THR A 151 -18.06 3.62 -15.10
CA THR A 151 -17.38 3.91 -16.37
C THR A 151 -15.88 4.17 -16.18
N VAL A 152 -15.06 3.38 -16.87
CA VAL A 152 -13.60 3.52 -16.96
C VAL A 152 -13.18 3.58 -18.42
N GLN A 153 -12.26 4.48 -18.76
CA GLN A 153 -11.75 4.66 -20.14
C GLN A 153 -10.22 4.79 -20.11
N PRO A 154 -9.44 3.99 -20.86
CA PRO A 154 -9.86 2.83 -21.67
C PRO A 154 -10.55 1.73 -20.86
N SER A 155 -11.11 0.72 -21.53
CA SER A 155 -11.76 -0.40 -20.85
C SER A 155 -10.81 -1.07 -19.86
N ALA A 156 -11.24 -1.19 -18.61
CA ALA A 156 -10.47 -1.84 -17.56
C ALA A 156 -10.35 -3.35 -17.81
N VAL A 157 -9.30 -3.94 -17.23
CA VAL A 157 -8.96 -5.35 -17.34
C VAL A 157 -9.21 -6.04 -16.01
N GLU A 158 -10.07 -7.05 -16.00
CA GLU A 158 -10.24 -7.91 -14.83
C GLU A 158 -9.02 -8.83 -14.66
N ASP A 159 -8.37 -8.75 -13.52
CA ASP A 159 -7.23 -9.56 -13.15
C ASP A 159 -7.18 -9.73 -11.62
N PRO A 160 -7.75 -10.81 -11.07
CA PRO A 160 -7.80 -11.10 -9.63
C PRO A 160 -6.44 -11.16 -8.94
N THR A 161 -5.35 -11.25 -9.70
CA THR A 161 -3.99 -11.42 -9.19
C THR A 161 -3.11 -10.20 -9.39
N ALA A 162 -3.60 -9.14 -10.07
CA ALA A 162 -2.79 -7.98 -10.43
C ALA A 162 -2.12 -7.29 -9.24
N ALA A 163 -2.80 -7.26 -8.09
CA ALA A 163 -2.28 -6.66 -6.86
C ALA A 163 -1.38 -7.58 -6.02
N ASP A 164 -1.31 -8.89 -6.32
CA ASP A 164 -0.64 -9.88 -5.46
C ASP A 164 0.84 -9.56 -5.25
N ARG A 165 1.53 -9.11 -6.30
CA ARG A 165 2.94 -8.69 -6.23
C ARG A 165 3.21 -7.51 -5.30
N TYR A 166 2.18 -6.74 -4.95
CA TYR A 166 2.29 -5.55 -4.12
C TYR A 166 1.83 -5.78 -2.67
N ARG A 167 1.23 -6.94 -2.34
CA ARG A 167 0.65 -7.18 -1.01
C ARG A 167 1.67 -7.09 0.12
N ALA A 168 2.91 -7.53 -0.13
CA ALA A 168 3.99 -7.46 0.86
C ALA A 168 4.38 -6.00 1.19
N LEU A 169 4.26 -5.08 0.23
CA LEU A 169 4.64 -3.68 0.40
C LEU A 169 3.89 -3.01 1.56
N ARG A 170 2.62 -3.39 1.83
CA ARG A 170 1.87 -2.83 2.97
C ARG A 170 2.61 -3.05 4.30
N GLY A 171 3.06 -4.27 4.54
CA GLY A 171 3.79 -4.61 5.77
C GLY A 171 5.20 -4.04 5.79
N GLU A 172 5.88 -4.02 4.63
CA GLU A 172 7.22 -3.44 4.49
C GLU A 172 7.23 -1.93 4.75
N LEU A 173 6.25 -1.19 4.21
CA LEU A 173 6.09 0.24 4.43
C LEU A 173 5.73 0.57 5.88
N THR A 174 4.89 -0.24 6.53
CA THR A 174 4.62 -0.11 7.97
C THR A 174 5.89 -0.31 8.80
N ALA A 175 6.66 -1.36 8.51
CA ALA A 175 7.91 -1.64 9.22
C ALA A 175 8.96 -0.55 8.99
N ALA A 176 9.12 -0.07 7.75
CA ALA A 176 10.04 1.00 7.40
C ALA A 176 9.66 2.31 8.10
N SER A 177 8.38 2.69 8.07
CA SER A 177 7.88 3.91 8.72
C SER A 177 8.19 3.92 10.23
N LEU A 178 7.95 2.79 10.91
CA LEU A 178 8.30 2.64 12.34
C LEU A 178 9.82 2.73 12.56
N CYS A 179 10.63 2.10 11.72
CA CYS A 179 12.09 2.13 11.83
C CYS A 179 12.70 3.52 11.57
N TYR A 180 12.13 4.28 10.64
CA TYR A 180 12.56 5.66 10.37
C TYR A 180 12.29 6.56 11.58
N ALA A 181 11.19 6.34 12.29
CA ALA A 181 10.82 7.10 13.46
C ALA A 181 11.48 6.63 14.77
N TYR A 182 11.74 5.34 14.92
CA TYR A 182 12.12 4.74 16.19
C TYR A 182 13.39 3.89 16.13
N GLU A 183 14.28 4.09 17.11
CA GLU A 183 15.47 3.29 17.36
C GLU A 183 15.33 2.61 18.72
N ASN A 184 15.26 1.27 18.74
CA ASN A 184 15.07 0.48 19.97
C ASN A 184 13.83 0.90 20.81
N GLY A 185 12.76 1.33 20.14
CA GLY A 185 11.52 1.78 20.79
C GLY A 185 11.55 3.21 21.35
N ALA A 186 12.64 3.95 21.15
CA ALA A 186 12.73 5.39 21.44
C ALA A 186 12.71 6.18 20.14
N PRO A 187 12.26 7.45 20.12
CA PRO A 187 12.37 8.30 18.94
C PRO A 187 13.82 8.37 18.43
N ARG A 188 14.00 8.26 17.11
CA ARG A 188 15.29 8.41 16.44
C ARG A 188 15.95 9.72 16.85
N THR A 189 17.28 9.70 17.01
CA THR A 189 18.03 10.91 17.35
C THR A 189 17.84 11.99 16.27
N ALA A 190 17.31 13.15 16.66
CA ALA A 190 17.16 14.29 15.76
C ALA A 190 18.50 14.96 15.48
N THR A 191 18.70 15.42 14.25
CA THR A 191 19.87 16.24 13.83
C THR A 191 19.45 17.69 13.56
N GLY A 192 18.21 18.04 13.90
CA GLY A 192 17.67 19.37 13.78
C GLY A 192 16.52 19.59 14.74
N THR A 193 15.96 20.79 14.73
CA THR A 193 14.78 21.15 15.54
C THR A 193 13.61 21.52 14.65
N ALA A 194 12.40 21.20 15.10
CA ALA A 194 11.15 21.66 14.51
C ALA A 194 10.39 22.46 15.56
N VAL A 195 9.98 23.68 15.24
CA VAL A 195 9.30 24.57 16.16
C VAL A 195 8.07 25.17 15.49
N ASN A 196 6.89 24.92 16.05
CA ASN A 196 5.67 25.63 15.66
C ASN A 196 5.67 27.04 16.28
N LEU A 197 5.78 28.07 15.45
CA LEU A 197 5.79 29.49 15.81
C LEU A 197 4.39 30.13 15.73
N GLY A 198 3.34 29.32 15.52
CA GLY A 198 1.95 29.76 15.40
C GLY A 198 1.54 30.20 13.99
N TYR A 199 2.44 30.77 13.20
CA TYR A 199 2.21 31.15 11.79
C TYR A 199 3.11 30.37 10.80
N GLU A 200 4.05 29.60 11.34
CA GLU A 200 5.10 28.89 10.61
C GLU A 200 5.60 27.73 11.47
N THR A 201 5.84 26.58 10.87
CA THR A 201 6.68 25.53 11.46
C THR A 201 8.09 25.66 10.89
N ALA A 202 9.05 26.03 11.76
CA ALA A 202 10.44 26.25 11.39
C ALA A 202 11.28 25.00 11.64
N PHE A 203 11.86 24.44 10.58
CA PHE A 203 12.82 23.34 10.61
C PHE A 203 14.25 23.89 10.50
N THR A 204 15.06 23.66 11.54
CA THR A 204 16.47 24.10 11.58
C THR A 204 17.38 22.89 11.68
N GLY A 205 18.07 22.55 10.59
CA GLY A 205 19.06 21.48 10.56
C GLY A 205 20.39 21.88 11.20
N ASP A 206 21.26 20.91 11.46
CA ASP A 206 22.60 21.12 12.03
C ASP A 206 23.63 21.69 11.03
N GLY A 207 23.27 21.81 9.76
CA GLY A 207 24.15 22.33 8.71
C GLY A 207 25.25 21.39 8.24
N HIS A 208 25.30 20.13 8.71
CA HIS A 208 26.38 19.21 8.34
C HIS A 208 25.98 17.74 8.14
N SER A 209 24.89 17.26 8.74
CA SER A 209 24.47 15.87 8.62
C SER A 209 23.88 15.58 7.24
N ALA A 210 24.28 14.44 6.66
CA ALA A 210 23.75 13.95 5.39
C ALA A 210 22.28 13.52 5.49
N LEU A 211 21.84 13.11 6.67
CA LEU A 211 20.43 12.90 7.00
C LEU A 211 20.02 13.94 8.06
N GLN A 212 19.08 14.80 7.70
CA GLN A 212 18.44 15.78 8.57
C GLN A 212 17.17 15.17 9.16
N VAL A 213 17.20 14.78 10.44
CA VAL A 213 16.08 14.18 11.15
C VAL A 213 15.39 15.21 12.02
N PHE A 214 14.09 15.38 11.80
CA PHE A 214 13.20 16.21 12.60
C PHE A 214 12.12 15.34 13.24
N ASN A 215 11.94 15.43 14.56
CA ASN A 215 10.85 14.77 15.26
C ASN A 215 9.79 15.83 15.61
N VAL A 216 8.55 15.60 15.20
CA VAL A 216 7.43 16.52 15.35
C VAL A 216 6.29 15.79 16.07
N ASP A 217 5.87 16.29 17.22
CA ASP A 217 4.80 15.72 18.04
C ASP A 217 3.57 16.64 18.17
N PHE A 218 3.46 17.61 17.27
CA PHE A 218 2.39 18.60 17.18
C PHE A 218 1.81 18.67 15.77
N ASP A 219 0.61 19.24 15.64
CA ASP A 219 0.01 19.53 14.35
C ASP A 219 0.68 20.76 13.72
N MET A 220 0.93 20.71 12.41
CA MET A 220 1.54 21.82 11.66
C MET A 220 0.43 22.77 11.21
N GLU A 221 -0.24 23.35 12.21
CA GLU A 221 -1.34 24.30 12.08
C GLU A 221 -1.20 25.40 13.14
N SER A 222 -1.81 26.57 12.88
CA SER A 222 -1.89 27.63 13.87
C SER A 222 -2.77 27.21 15.05
N ALA A 223 -2.59 27.85 16.20
CA ALA A 223 -3.39 27.57 17.39
C ALA A 223 -4.91 27.76 17.20
N SER A 224 -5.33 28.41 16.12
CA SER A 224 -6.73 28.59 15.72
C SER A 224 -7.22 27.58 14.65
N GLY A 225 -6.40 26.59 14.28
CA GLY A 225 -6.71 25.62 13.23
C GLY A 225 -6.67 26.22 11.83
N GLY A 226 -5.60 26.98 11.53
CA GLY A 226 -5.43 27.60 10.21
C GLY A 226 -4.00 27.52 9.70
N SER A 227 -3.83 27.70 8.40
CA SER A 227 -2.62 27.37 7.66
C SER A 227 -1.35 28.05 8.16
N GLN A 228 -0.22 27.34 8.07
CA GLN A 228 1.11 27.81 8.43
C GLN A 228 2.11 27.76 7.28
N GLY A 229 3.15 28.58 7.41
CA GLY A 229 4.38 28.43 6.64
C GLY A 229 5.15 27.20 7.08
N LEU A 230 6.01 26.70 6.21
CA LEU A 230 6.99 25.64 6.48
C LEU A 230 8.32 26.17 5.97
N SER A 231 9.33 26.23 6.82
CA SER A 231 10.67 26.69 6.41
C SER A 231 11.74 25.71 6.82
N PHE A 232 12.75 25.60 5.95
CA PHE A 232 13.91 24.76 6.16
C PHE A 232 15.15 25.65 6.12
N THR A 233 15.92 25.63 7.19
CA THR A 233 17.20 26.34 7.30
C THR A 233 18.28 25.39 7.78
N GLY A 234 19.54 25.66 7.43
CA GLY A 234 20.66 24.79 7.83
C GLY A 234 20.59 23.38 7.22
N ILE A 235 19.97 23.22 6.03
CA ILE A 235 19.93 21.94 5.31
C ILE A 235 21.08 21.92 4.29
N PRO A 236 22.03 20.97 4.36
CA PRO A 236 23.04 20.80 3.33
C PRO A 236 22.45 20.51 1.94
N ALA A 237 23.13 20.97 0.89
CA ALA A 237 22.63 20.92 -0.49
C ALA A 237 22.23 19.53 -0.98
N ASP A 238 22.88 18.47 -0.48
CA ASP A 238 22.62 17.07 -0.87
C ASP A 238 22.03 16.21 0.28
N ALA A 239 21.70 16.82 1.43
CA ALA A 239 21.14 16.09 2.56
C ALA A 239 19.71 15.56 2.32
N THR A 240 19.41 14.38 2.84
CA THR A 240 18.04 13.88 2.93
C THR A 240 17.36 14.48 4.14
N VAL A 241 16.09 14.84 4.03
CA VAL A 241 15.27 15.34 5.13
C VAL A 241 14.22 14.28 5.49
N LEU A 242 14.26 13.82 6.74
CA LEU A 242 13.28 12.92 7.31
C LEU A 242 12.52 13.65 8.42
N VAL A 243 11.24 13.93 8.19
CA VAL A 243 10.35 14.52 9.20
C VAL A 243 9.47 13.41 9.77
N ASN A 244 9.77 12.96 10.98
CA ASN A 244 8.96 11.99 11.72
C ASN A 244 7.86 12.74 12.50
N VAL A 245 6.63 12.65 12.03
CA VAL A 245 5.45 13.20 12.69
C VAL A 245 4.80 12.12 13.54
N THR A 246 5.09 12.14 14.84
CA THR A 246 4.72 11.09 15.80
C THR A 246 3.69 11.58 16.80
N GLY A 247 3.13 10.68 17.61
CA GLY A 247 2.19 11.01 18.67
C GLY A 247 0.74 11.19 18.20
N GLY A 248 -0.22 10.96 19.10
CA GLY A 248 -1.66 11.08 18.85
C GLY A 248 -2.22 10.08 17.83
N PRO A 249 -3.54 9.79 17.84
CA PRO A 249 -4.13 9.02 16.75
C PRO A 249 -4.39 9.88 15.51
N SER A 250 -4.40 11.22 15.61
CA SER A 250 -4.70 12.14 14.51
C SER A 250 -3.57 13.17 14.35
N ARG A 251 -3.26 13.53 13.10
CA ARG A 251 -2.27 14.55 12.73
C ARG A 251 -2.75 15.40 11.57
N THR A 252 -2.62 16.71 11.72
CA THR A 252 -2.95 17.68 10.66
C THR A 252 -1.70 18.40 10.17
N ILE A 253 -1.58 18.52 8.85
CA ILE A 253 -0.73 19.49 8.18
C ILE A 253 -1.64 20.46 7.44
N ASP A 254 -1.61 21.72 7.86
CA ASP A 254 -2.32 22.82 7.20
C ASP A 254 -1.31 23.87 6.73
N SER A 255 -1.06 23.93 5.42
CA SER A 255 -0.02 24.80 4.86
C SER A 255 -0.47 25.70 3.71
N TYR A 256 0.18 26.87 3.62
CA TYR A 256 0.10 27.79 2.48
C TYR A 256 1.41 27.89 1.69
N VAL A 257 2.43 27.10 2.03
CA VAL A 257 3.70 27.09 1.27
C VAL A 257 3.45 26.50 -0.10
N ASN A 258 3.99 27.14 -1.14
CA ASN A 258 3.92 26.66 -2.51
C ASN A 258 5.33 26.45 -3.06
N GLY A 259 5.94 25.34 -2.64
CA GLY A 259 7.32 24.99 -2.99
C GLY A 259 8.27 24.99 -1.78
N LEU A 260 9.09 23.95 -1.68
CA LEU A 260 10.25 23.94 -0.79
C LEU A 260 11.47 24.62 -1.44
N PRO A 261 12.55 24.93 -0.68
CA PRO A 261 13.79 25.39 -1.28
C PRO A 261 14.25 24.51 -2.46
N ASP A 262 14.83 25.14 -3.49
CA ASP A 262 15.21 24.47 -4.74
C ASP A 262 15.99 23.17 -4.48
N GLY A 263 15.54 22.10 -5.14
CA GLY A 263 16.16 20.77 -5.04
C GLY A 263 15.85 20.00 -3.75
N LEU A 264 15.03 20.54 -2.83
CA LEU A 264 14.69 19.85 -1.58
C LEU A 264 13.47 18.92 -1.72
N ARG A 265 12.49 19.24 -2.58
CA ARG A 265 11.26 18.45 -2.81
C ARG A 265 11.52 16.95 -2.93
N GLU A 266 12.49 16.57 -3.77
CA GLU A 266 12.79 15.17 -4.07
C GLU A 266 13.56 14.46 -2.95
N ARG A 267 13.90 15.13 -1.84
CA ARG A 267 14.70 14.58 -0.73
C ARG A 267 14.03 14.69 0.63
N VAL A 268 12.77 15.13 0.67
CA VAL A 268 11.98 15.21 1.91
C VAL A 268 11.04 14.02 1.98
N LEU A 269 11.07 13.30 3.10
CA LEU A 269 10.07 12.32 3.49
C LEU A 269 9.34 12.79 4.75
N TRP A 270 8.03 12.99 4.62
CA TRP A 270 7.09 13.19 5.73
C TRP A 270 6.58 11.83 6.20
N ASN A 271 7.06 11.38 7.34
CA ASN A 271 6.81 10.03 7.87
C ASN A 271 5.85 10.08 9.08
N PHE A 272 4.72 9.39 8.97
CA PHE A 272 3.68 9.27 9.99
C PHE A 272 3.57 7.80 10.44
N PRO A 273 4.39 7.36 11.40
CA PRO A 273 4.43 5.95 11.83
C PRO A 273 3.18 5.49 12.57
N ASP A 274 2.59 6.36 13.40
CA ASP A 274 1.58 5.93 14.39
C ASP A 274 0.17 6.41 14.09
N ALA A 275 0.02 7.51 13.34
CA ALA A 275 -1.25 8.19 13.18
C ALA A 275 -2.28 7.32 12.45
N THR A 276 -3.48 7.22 13.02
CA THR A 276 -4.65 6.55 12.42
C THR A 276 -5.52 7.49 11.59
N ASP A 277 -5.27 8.79 11.66
CA ASP A 277 -5.98 9.82 10.92
C ASP A 277 -4.95 10.90 10.55
N VAL A 278 -4.70 11.10 9.25
CA VAL A 278 -3.74 12.09 8.77
C VAL A 278 -4.46 13.01 7.80
N ILE A 279 -4.51 14.30 8.11
CA ILE A 279 -5.20 15.31 7.31
C ILE A 279 -4.17 16.24 6.68
N PHE A 280 -4.23 16.34 5.36
CA PHE A 280 -3.50 17.33 4.58
C PHE A 280 -4.50 18.35 4.05
N GLU A 281 -4.42 19.58 4.54
CA GLU A 281 -5.28 20.68 4.16
C GLU A 281 -4.51 22.00 3.98
N GLY A 282 -5.24 23.04 3.60
CA GLY A 282 -4.66 24.35 3.34
C GLY A 282 -4.80 24.82 1.90
N GLY A 283 -4.24 26.00 1.64
CA GLY A 283 -4.50 26.77 0.42
C GLY A 283 -3.50 26.60 -0.71
N ALA A 284 -2.43 25.82 -0.52
CA ALA A 284 -1.32 25.70 -1.48
C ALA A 284 -0.89 24.25 -1.72
N GLN A 285 -0.06 24.04 -2.73
CA GLN A 285 0.49 22.71 -3.02
C GLN A 285 1.53 22.30 -1.98
N PHE A 286 1.62 21.02 -1.67
CA PHE A 286 2.51 20.49 -0.66
C PHE A 286 3.61 19.63 -1.26
N ASP A 287 4.85 19.96 -0.91
CA ASP A 287 6.05 19.38 -1.48
C ASP A 287 6.66 18.30 -0.58
N GLY A 288 7.21 17.27 -1.21
CA GLY A 288 7.88 16.17 -0.52
C GLY A 288 7.06 14.88 -0.57
N SER A 289 7.77 13.77 -0.39
CA SER A 289 7.14 12.46 -0.37
C SER A 289 6.53 12.17 1.01
N VAL A 290 5.45 11.40 1.03
CA VAL A 290 4.70 11.06 2.25
C VAL A 290 4.71 9.55 2.46
N LEU A 291 4.93 9.14 3.71
CA LEU A 291 4.74 7.78 4.18
C LEU A 291 3.85 7.77 5.43
N VAL A 292 2.63 7.25 5.31
CA VAL A 292 1.74 6.97 6.45
C VAL A 292 1.78 5.47 6.74
N GLY A 293 2.51 5.10 7.79
CA GLY A 293 2.87 3.70 8.07
C GLY A 293 1.79 2.88 8.76
N ASN A 294 0.82 3.51 9.42
CA ASN A 294 -0.18 2.78 10.20
C ASN A 294 -1.24 2.13 9.29
N PRO A 295 -1.35 0.78 9.25
CA PRO A 295 -2.27 0.10 8.36
C PRO A 295 -3.74 0.22 8.74
N ALA A 296 -4.04 0.67 9.96
CA ALA A 296 -5.40 0.98 10.41
C ALA A 296 -5.79 2.44 10.15
N GLY A 297 -4.88 3.23 9.57
CA GLY A 297 -5.07 4.66 9.38
C GLY A 297 -5.86 5.03 8.13
N THR A 298 -6.39 6.25 8.13
CA THR A 298 -6.91 6.92 6.95
C THR A 298 -6.14 8.21 6.71
N SER A 299 -5.71 8.44 5.48
CA SER A 299 -5.14 9.72 5.06
C SER A 299 -6.15 10.49 4.24
N THR A 300 -6.43 11.75 4.59
CA THR A 300 -7.36 12.63 3.85
C THR A 300 -6.60 13.81 3.27
N VAL A 301 -6.65 13.97 1.95
CA VAL A 301 -6.01 15.09 1.25
C VAL A 301 -7.07 16.01 0.65
N THR A 302 -6.98 17.29 1.01
CA THR A 302 -7.81 18.39 0.47
C THR A 302 -6.99 19.54 -0.12
N MET A 303 -5.67 19.51 0.04
CA MET A 303 -4.74 20.47 -0.53
C MET A 303 -4.86 20.52 -2.06
N PRO A 304 -4.67 21.68 -2.70
CA PRO A 304 -4.69 21.82 -4.15
C PRO A 304 -3.79 20.85 -4.92
N GLY A 305 -2.62 20.50 -4.39
CA GLY A 305 -1.69 19.60 -5.05
C GLY A 305 -0.73 18.92 -4.07
N MET A 306 -0.35 17.67 -4.34
CA MET A 306 0.72 16.95 -3.63
C MET A 306 1.88 16.68 -4.60
N ASN A 307 3.07 17.21 -4.30
CA ASN A 307 4.26 17.19 -5.15
C ASN A 307 5.32 16.22 -4.61
N GLY A 308 5.04 14.91 -4.71
CA GLY A 308 5.90 13.86 -4.19
C GLY A 308 5.25 12.49 -4.29
N ARG A 309 5.98 11.45 -3.89
CA ARG A 309 5.40 10.12 -3.71
C ARG A 309 4.39 10.13 -2.57
N PHE A 310 3.34 9.34 -2.67
CA PHE A 310 2.36 9.21 -1.60
C PHE A 310 2.12 7.75 -1.25
N TYR A 311 2.61 7.32 -0.10
CA TYR A 311 2.50 5.95 0.37
C TYR A 311 1.71 5.90 1.67
N THR A 312 0.61 5.15 1.70
CA THR A 312 -0.12 4.85 2.92
C THR A 312 -0.36 3.35 3.05
N SER A 313 -0.06 2.79 4.21
CA SER A 313 -0.39 1.39 4.52
C SER A 313 -1.88 1.19 4.85
N GLY A 314 -2.63 2.28 5.02
CA GLY A 314 -4.07 2.28 5.30
C GLY A 314 -4.92 2.76 4.11
N SER A 315 -6.06 3.37 4.41
CA SER A 315 -6.97 3.94 3.41
C SER A 315 -6.55 5.35 2.99
N PHE A 316 -6.93 5.75 1.78
CA PHE A 316 -6.68 7.09 1.25
C PHE A 316 -7.98 7.74 0.79
N VAL A 317 -8.25 8.97 1.23
CA VAL A 317 -9.35 9.81 0.78
C VAL A 317 -8.78 11.02 0.04
N HIS A 318 -8.89 11.03 -1.28
CA HIS A 318 -8.59 12.21 -2.08
C HIS A 318 -9.87 12.99 -2.33
N THR A 319 -9.95 14.20 -1.78
CA THR A 319 -11.19 14.98 -1.75
C THR A 319 -10.92 16.46 -1.92
N SER A 320 -11.96 17.28 -1.84
CA SER A 320 -11.90 18.73 -1.78
C SER A 320 -12.63 19.21 -0.53
N ALA A 321 -12.40 20.45 -0.11
CA ALA A 321 -13.25 21.08 0.89
C ALA A 321 -14.74 21.04 0.46
N ALA A 322 -15.63 20.79 1.41
CA ALA A 322 -17.07 20.74 1.16
C ALA A 322 -17.66 22.14 0.88
N SER A 323 -17.00 23.19 1.35
CA SER A 323 -17.41 24.59 1.27
C SER A 323 -17.22 25.25 -0.10
N GLY A 324 -16.48 24.61 -1.03
CA GLY A 324 -16.17 25.17 -2.34
C GLY A 324 -14.80 24.72 -2.84
N GLY A 325 -14.34 25.28 -3.97
CA GLY A 325 -13.06 24.89 -4.61
C GLY A 325 -13.17 23.65 -5.49
N GLY A 326 -12.05 23.04 -5.86
CA GLY A 326 -11.97 21.83 -6.69
C GLY A 326 -10.68 21.80 -7.49
N GLY A 327 -10.33 20.64 -8.06
CA GLY A 327 -9.06 20.49 -8.78
C GLY A 327 -7.91 20.02 -7.88
N GLN A 328 -8.18 19.22 -6.85
CA GLN A 328 -7.13 18.65 -6.01
C GLN A 328 -6.40 17.57 -6.81
N GLU A 329 -5.08 17.63 -6.82
CA GLU A 329 -4.23 16.85 -7.71
C GLU A 329 -3.12 16.12 -6.92
N MET A 330 -2.75 14.93 -7.39
CA MET A 330 -1.54 14.24 -6.93
C MET A 330 -0.55 14.24 -8.09
N HIS A 331 0.63 14.82 -7.90
CA HIS A 331 1.67 14.92 -8.93
C HIS A 331 2.77 13.87 -8.71
N ALA A 332 3.44 13.47 -9.79
CA ALA A 332 4.48 12.45 -9.73
C ALA A 332 5.88 13.05 -9.63
N TYR A 333 6.44 13.08 -8.42
CA TYR A 333 7.85 13.44 -8.19
C TYR A 333 8.57 12.30 -7.45
N PRO A 334 9.82 11.99 -7.85
CA PRO A 334 10.58 10.94 -7.20
C PRO A 334 11.01 11.35 -5.79
N PHE A 335 11.26 10.32 -4.97
CA PHE A 335 12.05 10.47 -3.77
C PHE A 335 13.46 9.92 -4.04
N ASN A 336 14.43 10.81 -4.09
CA ASN A 336 15.85 10.54 -4.34
C ASN A 336 16.69 10.67 -3.05
N GLY A 337 16.04 10.67 -1.88
CA GLY A 337 16.71 10.72 -0.59
C GLY A 337 17.23 9.36 -0.13
N ASP A 338 18.24 9.43 0.71
CA ASP A 338 18.97 8.36 1.37
C ASP A 338 18.43 8.19 2.81
N LEU A 339 17.64 7.15 3.04
CA LEU A 339 16.99 6.89 4.33
C LEU A 339 17.85 5.99 5.23
N PRO A 340 17.61 5.99 6.57
CA PRO A 340 18.25 5.04 7.47
C PRO A 340 18.06 3.59 7.02
N SER A 341 19.14 2.79 7.06
CA SER A 341 19.07 1.35 6.85
C SER A 341 18.17 0.71 7.91
N CYS A 342 17.10 0.08 7.46
CA CYS A 342 16.09 -0.57 8.29
C CYS A 342 16.15 -2.10 8.18
N ALA A 343 17.29 -2.65 7.73
CA ALA A 343 17.49 -4.08 7.61
C ALA A 343 17.13 -4.80 8.92
N VAL A 344 16.03 -5.54 8.88
CA VAL A 344 15.74 -6.57 9.87
C VAL A 344 16.86 -7.59 9.69
N GLU A 345 17.75 -7.72 10.67
CA GLU A 345 18.72 -8.83 10.64
C GLU A 345 17.91 -10.11 10.44
N PRO A 346 18.16 -10.90 9.38
CA PRO A 346 17.37 -12.08 9.15
C PRO A 346 17.53 -12.98 10.37
N THR A 347 16.43 -13.22 11.08
CA THR A 347 16.41 -14.18 12.19
C THR A 347 17.01 -15.48 11.64
N PRO A 348 18.10 -16.01 12.22
CA PRO A 348 18.75 -17.20 11.68
C PRO A 348 17.70 -18.29 11.55
N THR A 349 17.48 -18.73 10.31
CA THR A 349 16.58 -19.86 10.06
C THR A 349 17.10 -21.03 10.89
N PRO A 350 16.30 -21.64 11.78
CA PRO A 350 16.77 -22.77 12.57
C PRO A 350 17.31 -23.83 11.61
N THR A 351 18.60 -24.15 11.74
CA THR A 351 19.25 -25.19 10.95
C THR A 351 18.39 -26.46 11.05
N PRO A 352 17.92 -27.04 9.93
CA PRO A 352 17.14 -28.25 9.99
C PRO A 352 17.96 -29.33 10.71
N THR A 353 17.45 -29.83 11.84
CA THR A 353 18.03 -30.96 12.54
C THR A 353 18.13 -32.13 11.54
N PRO A 354 19.31 -32.74 11.33
CA PRO A 354 19.43 -33.86 10.41
C PRO A 354 18.43 -34.95 10.79
N THR A 355 17.53 -35.25 9.86
CA THR A 355 16.57 -36.35 10.02
C THR A 355 17.37 -37.65 9.99
N PRO A 356 17.25 -38.55 11.00
CA PRO A 356 17.96 -39.83 10.99
C PRO A 356 17.63 -40.59 9.70
N THR A 357 18.68 -40.95 8.95
CA THR A 357 18.58 -41.74 7.73
C THR A 357 17.99 -43.12 8.07
N PRO A 358 16.90 -43.56 7.41
CA PRO A 358 16.36 -44.89 7.64
C PRO A 358 17.38 -45.96 7.24
N THR A 359 17.69 -46.86 8.17
CA THR A 359 18.54 -48.04 7.95
C THR A 359 17.95 -48.90 6.82
N PRO A 360 18.75 -49.32 5.82
CA PRO A 360 18.23 -50.15 4.73
C PRO A 360 17.76 -51.51 5.25
N THR A 361 16.49 -51.82 4.99
CA THR A 361 15.89 -53.14 5.23
C THR A 361 16.54 -54.17 4.30
N PRO A 362 16.99 -55.35 4.81
CA PRO A 362 17.60 -56.37 3.96
C PRO A 362 16.62 -56.91 2.92
N THR A 363 17.09 -56.98 1.68
CA THR A 363 16.37 -57.53 0.53
C THR A 363 16.14 -59.04 0.69
N PRO A 364 14.91 -59.56 0.54
CA PRO A 364 14.66 -61.00 0.60
C PRO A 364 15.24 -61.73 -0.61
N THR A 365 15.93 -62.84 -0.33
CA THR A 365 16.53 -63.77 -1.30
C THR A 365 15.45 -64.41 -2.20
N PRO A 366 15.65 -64.49 -3.53
CA PRO A 366 14.66 -65.09 -4.43
C PRO A 366 14.55 -66.61 -4.25
N THR A 367 13.32 -67.09 -4.08
CA THR A 367 12.95 -68.51 -4.05
C THR A 367 13.09 -69.13 -5.45
N PRO A 368 13.68 -70.33 -5.61
CA PRO A 368 13.85 -70.96 -6.92
C PRO A 368 12.51 -71.39 -7.53
N THR A 369 12.37 -71.12 -8.83
CA THR A 369 11.20 -71.44 -9.67
C THR A 369 11.09 -72.96 -9.93
N PRO A 370 9.92 -73.60 -9.73
CA PRO A 370 9.74 -75.00 -10.10
C PRO A 370 9.54 -75.21 -11.61
N THR A 371 10.17 -76.28 -12.11
CA THR A 371 10.20 -76.80 -13.48
C THR A 371 8.80 -77.14 -14.04
N PRO A 372 8.51 -76.88 -15.34
CA PRO A 372 7.19 -77.11 -15.91
C PRO A 372 6.93 -78.58 -16.28
N THR A 373 5.88 -79.17 -15.71
CA THR A 373 5.34 -80.48 -16.11
C THR A 373 4.34 -80.33 -17.25
N ARG A 374 4.61 -80.95 -18.40
CA ARG A 374 3.70 -80.98 -19.57
C ARG A 374 2.47 -81.83 -19.27
N HIS A 375 1.27 -81.25 -19.29
CA HIS A 375 0.03 -82.03 -19.41
C HIS A 375 -0.85 -81.55 -20.57
N ARG A 376 -0.84 -82.41 -21.60
CA ARG A 376 -1.85 -82.77 -22.60
C ARG A 376 -3.18 -81.99 -22.58
N LEU A 377 -3.50 -81.37 -23.72
CA LEU A 377 -4.83 -80.86 -24.07
C LEU A 377 -5.93 -81.94 -23.88
N ARG A 378 -6.98 -81.59 -23.14
CA ARG A 378 -8.33 -82.15 -23.31
C ARG A 378 -9.35 -81.02 -23.39
N ARG A 379 -9.94 -80.92 -24.58
CA ARG A 379 -11.10 -80.11 -24.98
C ARG A 379 -12.29 -80.35 -24.03
N ARG A 380 -12.83 -79.31 -23.38
CA ARG A 380 -14.19 -79.32 -22.79
C ARG A 380 -14.87 -77.95 -22.96
N LEU A 381 -16.17 -78.03 -23.25
CA LEU A 381 -17.12 -77.01 -23.73
C LEU A 381 -17.46 -75.89 -22.71
N PRO A 382 -18.05 -74.76 -23.16
CA PRO A 382 -18.44 -73.66 -22.27
C PRO A 382 -19.82 -73.91 -21.61
N PRO A 383 -20.04 -73.51 -20.34
CA PRO A 383 -21.37 -73.40 -19.78
C PRO A 383 -21.93 -71.97 -19.83
N ARG A 384 -23.25 -71.93 -19.87
CA ARG A 384 -24.17 -70.84 -20.23
C ARG A 384 -24.31 -69.75 -19.17
N HIS A 385 -24.76 -68.58 -19.64
CA HIS A 385 -25.31 -67.46 -18.87
C HIS A 385 -26.29 -67.88 -17.77
N ARG A 386 -26.22 -67.19 -16.61
CA ARG A 386 -27.29 -67.13 -15.61
C ARG A 386 -27.84 -65.70 -15.47
N PRO A 387 -29.14 -65.53 -15.15
CA PRO A 387 -29.82 -64.24 -15.15
C PRO A 387 -29.79 -63.54 -13.79
N ARG A 388 -30.00 -62.22 -13.85
CA ARG A 388 -30.07 -61.25 -12.74
C ARG A 388 -31.37 -61.41 -11.92
N PRO A 389 -31.36 -61.26 -10.57
CA PRO A 389 -32.58 -61.32 -9.77
C PRO A 389 -33.36 -59.97 -9.75
N PRO A 390 -34.67 -59.99 -9.43
CA PRO A 390 -35.59 -58.86 -9.62
C PRO A 390 -35.61 -57.87 -8.45
N ARG A 391 -36.02 -56.63 -8.75
CA ARG A 391 -36.31 -55.55 -7.79
C ARG A 391 -37.61 -55.80 -7.06
N THR A 392 -37.59 -55.84 -5.73
CA THR A 392 -38.79 -55.80 -4.87
C THR A 392 -39.19 -54.36 -4.59
N ARG A 393 -40.46 -54.04 -4.88
CA ARG A 393 -41.13 -52.77 -4.62
C ARG A 393 -41.86 -52.92 -3.28
N VAL A 394 -41.52 -52.14 -2.26
CA VAL A 394 -42.28 -52.07 -1.00
C VAL A 394 -43.16 -50.83 -1.04
N ALA A 395 -44.46 -51.05 -0.96
CA ALA A 395 -45.50 -50.04 -0.85
C ALA A 395 -45.52 -49.45 0.58
N ARG A 396 -45.64 -48.12 0.71
CA ARG A 396 -45.84 -47.44 1.98
C ARG A 396 -47.32 -47.12 2.14
N ALA A 397 -47.94 -47.69 3.17
CA ALA A 397 -49.32 -47.45 3.57
C ALA A 397 -49.47 -46.12 4.32
N VAL A 398 -50.64 -45.51 4.15
CA VAL A 398 -51.15 -44.30 4.80
C VAL A 398 -51.60 -44.62 6.23
N GLY A 399 -51.33 -43.73 7.18
CA GLY A 399 -51.85 -43.77 8.55
C GLY A 399 -51.54 -42.48 9.31
N THR A 400 -52.56 -41.93 9.96
CA THR A 400 -52.77 -40.54 10.37
C THR A 400 -52.49 -40.23 11.85
N ALA A 401 -52.08 -38.96 12.10
CA ALA A 401 -52.29 -38.09 13.29
C ALA A 401 -51.56 -38.41 14.63
N PRO A 402 -51.47 -37.48 15.61
CA PRO A 402 -51.65 -36.02 15.60
C PRO A 402 -50.44 -35.22 16.17
N VAL A 403 -50.55 -33.89 16.05
CA VAL A 403 -49.63 -32.84 16.54
C VAL A 403 -49.79 -32.66 18.05
N ALA A 404 -48.66 -32.58 18.77
CA ALA A 404 -48.60 -32.13 20.16
C ALA A 404 -47.56 -31.01 20.33
N ASP A 405 -48.12 -29.85 20.60
CA ASP A 405 -47.69 -28.69 21.38
C ASP A 405 -46.54 -28.91 22.39
N THR A 406 -45.50 -28.07 22.38
CA THR A 406 -45.16 -27.11 23.45
C THR A 406 -43.81 -26.43 23.18
N ALA A 407 -43.86 -25.11 23.00
CA ALA A 407 -42.71 -24.21 23.07
C ALA A 407 -42.71 -23.52 24.45
N ALA A 408 -41.62 -23.69 25.20
CA ALA A 408 -41.18 -22.73 26.22
C ALA A 408 -40.03 -21.93 25.58
N GLY A 409 -39.94 -20.62 25.62
CA GLY A 409 -40.47 -19.67 26.57
C GLY A 409 -39.28 -18.94 27.19
N THR A 410 -38.91 -17.78 26.65
CA THR A 410 -38.33 -16.65 27.41
C THR A 410 -38.34 -15.40 26.55
N ALA A 411 -38.79 -14.31 27.16
CA ALA A 411 -39.20 -13.05 26.55
C ALA A 411 -38.38 -11.87 27.10
N TYR A 412 -38.72 -10.68 26.59
CA TYR A 412 -38.35 -9.29 26.93
C TYR A 412 -37.21 -8.68 26.11
N ALA A 413 -37.32 -7.48 25.51
CA ALA A 413 -38.43 -6.58 25.19
C ALA A 413 -37.95 -5.55 24.16
N ARG A 414 -38.82 -5.16 23.22
CA ARG A 414 -38.60 -4.04 22.28
C ARG A 414 -39.42 -2.84 22.74
N THR A 415 -38.77 -1.72 22.98
CA THR A 415 -39.35 -0.38 23.17
C THR A 415 -39.77 0.22 21.82
N PRO A 416 -40.92 0.93 21.72
CA PRO A 416 -41.26 1.71 20.53
C PRO A 416 -40.74 3.16 20.62
N ARG A 417 -40.27 3.67 19.48
CA ARG A 417 -39.83 5.05 19.24
C ARG A 417 -40.99 6.04 19.41
N ARG A 418 -40.72 7.16 20.10
CA ARG A 418 -41.55 8.36 20.15
C ARG A 418 -41.40 9.17 18.86
N THR A 419 -42.54 9.56 18.29
CA THR A 419 -42.68 10.55 17.22
C THR A 419 -42.50 11.95 17.82
N VAL A 420 -41.60 12.77 17.27
CA VAL A 420 -41.45 14.19 17.60
C VAL A 420 -42.12 15.01 16.49
N THR A 421 -43.17 15.75 16.86
CA THR A 421 -43.81 16.77 16.04
C THR A 421 -43.15 18.13 16.29
N CYS A 422 -42.61 18.73 15.22
CA CYS A 422 -42.03 20.08 15.26
C CYS A 422 -43.13 21.13 15.07
N ARG A 423 -43.30 22.05 16.04
CA ARG A 423 -44.14 23.25 15.90
C ARG A 423 -43.28 24.43 15.48
N THR A 424 -43.65 25.04 14.35
CA THR A 424 -43.15 26.33 13.87
C THR A 424 -43.70 27.48 14.73
N ARG A 425 -42.84 28.43 15.10
CA ARG A 425 -43.21 29.71 15.74
C ARG A 425 -42.68 30.84 14.86
N ALA A 426 -43.57 31.72 14.40
CA ALA A 426 -43.24 32.97 13.71
C ALA A 426 -42.83 34.06 14.72
N PRO A 427 -42.00 35.06 14.33
CA PRO A 427 -41.78 36.24 15.14
C PRO A 427 -42.71 37.39 14.71
N GLY A 428 -43.15 38.17 15.70
CA GLY A 428 -43.84 39.43 15.50
C GLY A 428 -43.34 40.47 16.49
N ARG A 429 -43.09 41.67 15.94
CA ARG A 429 -42.71 42.97 16.52
C ARG A 429 -41.24 43.21 16.80
#